data_AF-Q7G766-F1
#
_entry.id   AF-Q7G766-F1
#
_cell.length_a   1.000
_cell.length_b   1.000
_cell.length_c   1.000
_cell.angle_alpha   90.00
_cell.angle_beta   90.00
_cell.angle_gamma   90.00
#
_symmetry.space_group_name_H-M   'P 1'
#
loop_
_entity.id
_entity.type
_entity.pdbx_description
1 polymer ?
#
loop_
_entity_poly.entity_id
_entity_poly.type
_entity_poly.pdbx_seq_one_letter_code
_entity_poly.pdbx_strand_id
1 'polypeptide(L)'
;MVEVHPYCRQNKLREFCKEKGIQLCAYSPLGGKGTPWSNNAVMDCPLLKQIAMERGKTIAQVCLRWVYEQGDCVIVKSFNKSRLRENLGIFDWELTNDDRHKISTLPEWRGTLDIFVHKTGPYKTVDEFWDGEITGDKTFSNGP
;
A
#
# COMPACT_ATOMS: atom_id res chain seq x y z
N MET A 1 6.80 -10.91 1.63
CA MET A 1 6.08 -9.86 0.88
C MET A 1 4.77 -9.58 1.60
N VAL A 2 4.36 -8.33 1.70
CA VAL A 2 3.12 -7.90 2.39
C VAL A 2 2.47 -6.73 1.65
N GLU A 3 1.18 -6.49 1.89
CA GLU A 3 0.46 -5.35 1.30
C GLU A 3 1.05 -4.07 1.86
N VAL A 4 1.53 -3.19 0.98
CA VAL A 4 2.04 -1.86 1.35
C VAL A 4 1.64 -0.85 0.30
N HIS A 5 1.00 0.24 0.72
CA HIS A 5 0.66 1.41 -0.09
C HIS A 5 0.39 2.59 0.84
N PRO A 6 0.14 3.82 0.36
CA PRO A 6 -0.08 4.99 1.22
C PRO A 6 -1.19 4.84 2.29
N TYR A 7 -2.11 3.91 2.08
CA TYR A 7 -3.18 3.57 3.04
C TYR A 7 -2.92 2.28 3.83
N CYS A 8 -1.89 1.49 3.54
CA CYS A 8 -1.51 0.32 4.34
C CYS A 8 0.00 0.40 4.58
N ARG A 9 0.41 1.01 5.70
CA ARG A 9 1.80 1.47 5.81
C ARG A 9 2.74 0.45 6.42
N GLN A 10 2.22 -0.54 7.15
CA GLN A 10 3.01 -1.61 7.78
C GLN A 10 4.16 -1.09 8.66
N ASN A 11 4.00 0.04 9.37
CA ASN A 11 5.09 0.67 10.11
C ASN A 11 5.72 -0.27 11.16
N LYS A 12 4.88 -0.93 11.97
CA LYS A 12 5.31 -1.90 12.98
C LYS A 12 6.07 -3.10 12.38
N LEU A 13 5.52 -3.68 11.33
CA LEU A 13 6.16 -4.79 10.63
C LEU A 13 7.49 -4.37 9.97
N ARG A 14 7.54 -3.15 9.40
CA ARG A 14 8.76 -2.60 8.80
C ARG A 14 9.86 -2.42 9.84
N GLU A 15 9.54 -1.89 11.02
CA GLU A 15 10.47 -1.77 12.14
C GLU A 15 11.01 -3.14 12.57
N PHE A 16 10.14 -4.11 12.78
CA PHE A 16 10.54 -5.49 13.11
C PHE A 16 11.46 -6.10 12.03
N CYS A 17 11.09 -5.97 10.75
CA CYS A 17 11.89 -6.47 9.64
C CYS A 17 13.28 -5.81 9.63
N LYS A 18 13.35 -4.49 9.82
CA LYS A 18 14.61 -3.75 9.88
C LYS A 18 15.51 -4.23 11.02
N GLU A 19 14.97 -4.41 12.22
CA GLU A 19 15.70 -4.92 13.39
C GLU A 19 16.25 -6.34 13.17
N LYS A 20 15.55 -7.15 12.39
CA LYS A 20 15.93 -8.55 12.09
C LYS A 20 16.76 -8.70 10.81
N GLY A 21 17.06 -7.61 10.10
CA GLY A 21 17.77 -7.68 8.82
C GLY A 21 16.96 -8.36 7.70
N ILE A 22 15.63 -8.31 7.78
CA ILE A 22 14.71 -8.88 6.79
C ILE A 22 14.30 -7.78 5.81
N GLN A 23 14.48 -8.02 4.51
CA GLN A 23 14.00 -7.11 3.47
C GLN A 23 12.48 -7.22 3.33
N LEU A 24 11.77 -6.12 3.57
CA LEU A 24 10.34 -6.03 3.28
C LEU A 24 10.14 -5.81 1.78
N CYS A 25 9.22 -6.58 1.18
CA CYS A 25 8.79 -6.41 -0.21
C CYS A 25 7.30 -6.09 -0.25
N ALA A 26 6.97 -4.91 -0.76
CA ALA A 26 5.64 -4.37 -0.94
C ALA A 26 4.93 -5.00 -2.15
N TYR A 27 3.82 -5.70 -1.90
CA TYR A 27 2.86 -6.06 -2.95
C TYR A 27 1.68 -5.08 -2.96
N SER A 28 0.99 -5.01 -4.10
CA SER A 28 -0.15 -4.09 -4.31
C SER A 28 0.15 -2.62 -3.97
N PRO A 29 1.29 -2.05 -4.41
CA PRO A 29 1.65 -0.65 -4.10
C PRO A 29 0.65 0.39 -4.64
N LEU A 30 -0.25 -0.01 -5.53
CA LEU A 30 -1.30 0.81 -6.12
C LEU A 30 -2.71 0.44 -5.59
N GLY A 31 -2.80 -0.24 -4.45
CA GLY A 31 -4.06 -0.66 -3.83
C GLY A 31 -4.86 -1.64 -4.68
N GLY A 32 -4.21 -2.63 -5.30
CA GLY A 32 -4.92 -3.72 -6.00
C GLY A 32 -5.83 -3.30 -7.17
N LYS A 33 -5.61 -2.15 -7.81
CA LYS A 33 -6.45 -1.65 -8.92
C LYS A 33 -6.78 -2.74 -9.95
N GLY A 34 -8.08 -2.93 -10.19
CA GLY A 34 -8.60 -3.90 -11.15
C GLY A 34 -8.69 -5.34 -10.63
N THR A 35 -8.54 -5.55 -9.32
CA THR A 35 -8.84 -6.83 -8.66
C THR A 35 -10.24 -6.78 -8.04
N PRO A 36 -10.97 -7.92 -7.93
CA PRO A 36 -12.32 -7.94 -7.37
C PRO A 36 -12.41 -7.56 -5.87
N TRP A 37 -11.31 -7.77 -5.14
CA TRP A 37 -11.23 -7.58 -3.69
C TRP A 37 -10.72 -6.19 -3.29
N SER A 38 -10.43 -5.31 -4.25
CA SER A 38 -9.91 -3.98 -3.96
C SER A 38 -10.80 -2.87 -4.51
N ASN A 39 -10.75 -1.72 -3.84
CA ASN A 39 -11.32 -0.47 -4.33
C ASN A 39 -10.23 0.38 -5.02
N ASN A 40 -10.64 1.44 -5.72
CA ASN A 40 -9.71 2.38 -6.35
C ASN A 40 -9.22 3.49 -5.39
N ALA A 41 -9.40 3.38 -4.07
CA ALA A 41 -9.18 4.48 -3.13
C ALA A 41 -7.76 5.07 -3.20
N VAL A 42 -6.74 4.23 -3.43
CA VAL A 42 -5.35 4.72 -3.62
C VAL A 42 -5.23 5.57 -4.88
N MET A 43 -5.83 5.13 -5.98
CA MET A 43 -5.68 5.78 -7.29
C MET A 43 -6.64 6.96 -7.50
N ASP A 44 -7.70 7.04 -6.70
CA ASP A 44 -8.70 8.12 -6.73
C ASP A 44 -8.49 9.14 -5.58
N CYS A 45 -7.45 8.95 -4.75
CA CYS A 45 -7.14 9.84 -3.63
C CYS A 45 -6.84 11.28 -4.10
N PRO A 46 -7.61 12.29 -3.67
CA PRO A 46 -7.38 13.68 -4.07
C PRO A 46 -6.02 14.22 -3.63
N LEU A 47 -5.53 13.80 -2.45
CA LEU A 47 -4.25 14.21 -1.92
C LEU A 47 -3.08 13.67 -2.76
N LEU A 48 -3.11 12.38 -3.12
CA LEU A 48 -2.10 11.79 -3.99
C LEU A 48 -2.15 12.38 -5.39
N LYS A 49 -3.34 12.74 -5.89
CA LYS A 49 -3.52 13.46 -7.15
C LYS A 49 -2.90 14.86 -7.11
N GLN A 50 -3.08 15.59 -6.01
CA GLN A 50 -2.46 16.90 -5.82
C GLN A 50 -0.93 16.79 -5.83
N ILE A 51 -0.37 15.88 -5.03
CA ILE A 51 1.08 15.65 -4.99
C ILE A 51 1.61 15.28 -6.38
N ALA A 52 0.91 14.39 -7.10
CA ALA A 52 1.28 14.00 -8.45
C ALA A 52 1.33 15.22 -9.40
N MET A 53 0.33 16.11 -9.33
CA MET A 53 0.29 17.34 -10.12
C MET A 53 1.46 18.28 -9.78
N GLU A 54 1.70 18.54 -8.49
CA GLU A 54 2.77 19.42 -8.00
C GLU A 54 4.18 18.91 -8.39
N ARG A 55 4.36 17.59 -8.46
CA ARG A 55 5.63 16.96 -8.85
C ARG A 55 5.77 16.74 -10.36
N GLY A 56 4.72 16.96 -11.15
CA GLY A 56 4.70 16.62 -12.57
C GLY A 56 4.83 15.12 -12.83
N LYS A 57 4.26 14.31 -11.94
CA LYS A 57 4.31 12.84 -11.94
C LYS A 57 2.91 12.25 -11.97
N THR A 58 2.80 10.93 -12.10
CA THR A 58 1.52 10.23 -11.98
C THR A 58 1.27 9.78 -10.54
N ILE A 59 -0.01 9.52 -10.20
CA ILE A 59 -0.38 8.95 -8.89
C ILE A 59 0.36 7.63 -8.64
N ALA A 60 0.53 6.82 -9.68
CA ALA A 60 1.29 5.57 -9.58
C ALA A 60 2.76 5.84 -9.21
N GLN A 61 3.41 6.79 -9.87
CA GLN A 61 4.79 7.16 -9.53
C GLN A 61 4.90 7.70 -8.10
N VAL A 62 3.95 8.50 -7.63
CA VAL A 62 3.93 8.98 -6.22
C VAL A 62 3.85 7.81 -5.25
N CYS A 63 2.95 6.85 -5.47
CA CYS A 63 2.82 5.68 -4.60
C CYS A 63 4.10 4.82 -4.60
N LEU A 64 4.64 4.53 -5.78
CA LEU A 64 5.84 3.71 -5.93
C LEU A 64 7.07 4.41 -5.34
N ARG A 65 7.21 5.72 -5.54
CA ARG A 65 8.25 6.54 -4.92
C ARG A 65 8.12 6.53 -3.40
N TRP A 66 6.91 6.67 -2.87
CA TRP A 66 6.67 6.62 -1.43
C TRP A 66 7.13 5.29 -0.82
N VAL A 67 6.77 4.15 -1.44
CA VAL A 67 7.22 2.81 -0.99
C VAL A 67 8.74 2.69 -1.06
N TYR A 68 9.35 3.16 -2.16
CA TYR A 68 10.81 3.17 -2.33
C TYR A 68 11.51 3.97 -1.21
N GLU A 69 10.98 5.14 -0.85
CA GLU A 69 11.52 5.98 0.24
C GLU A 69 11.34 5.37 1.64
N GLN A 70 10.46 4.38 1.82
CA GLN A 70 10.38 3.60 3.06
C GLN A 70 11.52 2.57 3.19
N GLY A 71 12.30 2.32 2.13
CA GLY A 71 13.31 1.27 2.07
C GLY A 71 12.77 -0.10 1.68
N ASP A 72 11.53 -0.17 1.19
CA ASP A 72 10.89 -1.42 0.80
C ASP A 72 11.18 -1.76 -0.68
N CYS A 73 11.30 -3.06 -0.99
CA CYS A 73 11.31 -3.53 -2.38
C CYS A 73 9.90 -3.41 -2.98
N VAL A 74 9.78 -2.87 -4.20
CA VAL A 74 8.47 -2.59 -4.82
C VAL A 74 8.11 -3.66 -5.87
N ILE A 75 6.95 -4.30 -5.71
CA ILE A 75 6.43 -5.27 -6.69
C ILE A 75 5.15 -4.70 -7.32
N VAL A 76 5.29 -4.10 -8.51
CA VAL A 76 4.17 -3.52 -9.27
C VAL A 76 3.89 -4.30 -10.55
N LYS A 77 2.61 -4.62 -10.77
CA LYS A 77 2.14 -5.33 -11.97
C LYS A 77 1.63 -4.35 -13.02
N SER A 78 1.99 -4.58 -14.29
CA SER A 78 1.33 -3.96 -15.44
C SER A 78 1.48 -4.83 -16.68
N PHE A 79 0.44 -4.90 -17.51
CA PHE A 79 0.51 -5.46 -18.87
C PHE A 79 0.65 -4.38 -19.95
N ASN A 80 0.59 -3.11 -19.56
CA ASN A 80 0.71 -1.98 -20.47
C ASN A 80 2.17 -1.49 -20.50
N LYS A 81 2.80 -1.52 -21.69
CA LYS A 81 4.19 -1.11 -21.90
C LYS A 81 4.49 0.34 -21.49
N SER A 82 3.55 1.26 -21.69
CA SER A 82 3.71 2.65 -21.26
C SER A 82 3.78 2.75 -19.74
N ARG A 83 2.85 2.12 -19.04
CA ARG A 83 2.84 2.06 -17.56
C ARG A 83 4.07 1.36 -16.99
N LEU A 84 4.58 0.32 -17.66
CA LEU A 84 5.83 -0.33 -17.24
C LEU A 84 7.01 0.65 -17.26
N ARG A 85 7.13 1.46 -18.32
CA ARG A 85 8.16 2.51 -18.39
C ARG A 85 7.93 3.61 -17.35
N GLU A 86 6.69 4.06 -17.20
CA GLU A 86 6.31 5.07 -16.22
C GLU A 86 6.66 4.65 -14.79
N ASN A 87 6.37 3.40 -14.41
CA ASN A 87 6.66 2.84 -13.09
C ASN A 87 8.16 2.80 -12.75
N LEU A 88 9.05 2.79 -13.76
CA LEU A 88 10.51 2.87 -13.55
C LEU A 88 11.00 4.32 -13.36
N GLY A 89 10.17 5.32 -13.67
CA GLY A 89 10.50 6.76 -13.56
C GLY A 89 10.37 7.32 -12.15
N ILE A 90 10.81 6.58 -11.13
CA ILE A 90 10.70 6.95 -9.71
C ILE A 90 12.03 7.28 -9.03
N PHE A 91 13.16 7.13 -9.72
CA PHE A 91 14.48 7.20 -9.11
C PHE A 91 15.13 8.60 -9.20
N ASP A 92 14.72 9.40 -10.18
CA ASP A 92 15.32 10.70 -10.56
C ASP A 92 14.72 11.92 -9.83
N TRP A 93 13.81 11.70 -8.88
CA TRP A 93 13.13 12.74 -8.12
C TRP A 93 12.72 12.20 -6.76
N GLU A 94 12.41 13.07 -5.80
CA GLU A 94 11.98 12.68 -4.46
C GLU A 94 10.71 13.38 -4.00
N LEU A 95 10.01 12.76 -3.05
CA LEU A 95 8.96 13.44 -2.31
C LEU A 95 9.61 14.47 -1.39
N THR A 96 8.90 15.56 -1.13
CA THR A 96 9.32 16.51 -0.09
C THR A 96 8.90 16.04 1.30
N ASN A 97 9.45 16.67 2.33
CA ASN A 97 9.00 16.44 3.71
C ASN A 97 7.51 16.72 3.88
N ASP A 98 6.98 17.74 3.19
CA ASP A 98 5.56 18.07 3.20
C ASP A 98 4.71 16.98 2.53
N ASP A 99 5.13 16.46 1.37
CA ASP A 99 4.42 15.35 0.73
C ASP A 99 4.41 14.09 1.60
N ARG A 100 5.54 13.76 2.22
CA ARG A 100 5.66 12.63 3.16
C ARG A 100 4.73 12.82 4.35
N HIS A 101 4.70 14.03 4.91
CA HIS A 101 3.81 14.36 6.02
C HIS A 101 2.34 14.24 5.61
N LYS A 102 1.94 14.84 4.47
CA LYS A 102 0.60 14.70 3.89
C LYS A 102 0.20 13.23 3.71
N ILE A 103 1.06 12.41 3.11
CA ILE A 103 0.78 10.98 2.96
C ILE A 103 0.61 10.31 4.34
N SER A 104 1.37 10.73 5.35
CA SER A 104 1.24 10.19 6.70
C SER A 104 -0.07 10.54 7.42
N THR A 105 -0.87 11.48 6.90
CA THR A 105 -2.19 11.79 7.48
C THR A 105 -3.33 11.01 6.84
N LEU A 106 -3.07 10.23 5.79
CA LEU A 106 -4.08 9.37 5.19
C LEU A 106 -4.56 8.32 6.19
N PRO A 107 -5.87 8.00 6.19
CA PRO A 107 -6.37 6.89 7.01
C PRO A 107 -5.73 5.59 6.55
N GLU A 108 -5.60 4.64 7.46
CA GLU A 108 -5.12 3.32 7.08
C GLU A 108 -6.27 2.33 6.87
N TRP A 109 -6.11 1.42 5.91
CA TRP A 109 -6.95 0.25 5.69
C TRP A 109 -6.12 -0.86 5.02
N ARG A 110 -6.52 -2.12 5.20
CA ARG A 110 -5.92 -3.30 4.57
C ARG A 110 -6.95 -4.00 3.69
N GLY A 111 -6.57 -4.43 2.48
CA GLY A 111 -7.52 -4.89 1.48
C GLY A 111 -7.94 -6.36 1.57
N THR A 112 -7.13 -7.21 2.19
CA THR A 112 -7.45 -8.64 2.33
C THR A 112 -7.48 -9.03 3.80
N LEU A 113 -8.66 -9.05 4.42
CA LEU A 113 -8.78 -9.24 5.87
C LEU A 113 -9.10 -10.69 6.28
N ASP A 114 -9.89 -11.43 5.49
CA ASP A 114 -10.63 -12.58 6.00
C ASP A 114 -10.62 -13.84 5.12
N ILE A 115 -9.89 -13.87 4.00
CA ILE A 115 -9.89 -15.02 3.08
C ILE A 115 -9.43 -16.35 3.73
N PHE A 116 -8.71 -16.27 4.86
CA PHE A 116 -8.26 -17.41 5.66
C PHE A 116 -8.99 -17.52 7.00
N VAL A 117 -10.01 -16.71 7.23
CA VAL A 117 -10.79 -16.66 8.45
C VAL A 117 -12.05 -17.49 8.27
N HIS A 118 -12.21 -18.52 9.10
CA HIS A 118 -13.39 -19.37 9.07
C HIS A 118 -13.69 -19.91 10.48
N LYS A 119 -14.97 -20.07 10.83
CA LYS A 119 -15.39 -20.52 12.16
C LYS A 119 -14.80 -21.88 12.55
N THR A 120 -14.55 -22.75 11.57
CA THR A 120 -13.94 -24.07 11.75
C THR A 120 -12.48 -24.12 11.30
N GLY A 121 -11.92 -22.99 10.86
CA GLY A 121 -10.54 -22.87 10.43
C GLY A 121 -9.57 -22.64 11.60
N PRO A 122 -8.26 -22.60 11.32
CA PRO A 122 -7.24 -22.28 12.33
C PRO A 122 -7.34 -20.83 12.84
N TYR A 123 -7.86 -19.91 12.01
CA TYR A 123 -8.13 -18.52 12.37
C TYR A 123 -9.64 -18.29 12.33
N LYS A 124 -10.22 -17.92 13.48
CA LYS A 124 -11.66 -17.70 13.67
C LYS A 124 -12.04 -16.23 13.48
N THR A 125 -11.08 -15.33 13.61
CA THR A 125 -11.29 -13.88 13.42
C THR A 125 -10.15 -13.25 12.63
N VAL A 126 -10.40 -12.07 12.07
CA VAL A 126 -9.38 -11.24 11.40
C VAL A 126 -8.28 -10.83 12.38
N ASP A 127 -8.64 -10.54 13.63
CA ASP A 127 -7.69 -10.18 14.70
C ASP A 127 -6.72 -11.34 14.98
N GLU A 128 -7.20 -12.59 15.02
CA GLU A 128 -6.37 -13.78 15.17
C GLU A 128 -5.44 -14.00 13.98
N PHE A 129 -5.90 -13.73 12.76
CA PHE A 129 -5.07 -13.94 11.56
C PHE A 129 -3.94 -12.91 11.45
N TRP A 130 -4.17 -11.69 11.91
CA TRP A 130 -3.20 -10.59 11.82
C TRP A 130 -2.47 -10.30 13.13
N ASP A 131 -2.60 -11.15 14.15
CA ASP A 131 -2.02 -10.92 15.48
C ASP A 131 -2.34 -9.51 16.05
N GLY A 132 -3.56 -9.02 15.77
CA GLY A 132 -4.02 -7.69 16.15
C GLY A 132 -3.47 -6.53 15.30
N GLU A 133 -2.65 -6.78 14.27
CA GLU A 133 -2.12 -5.76 13.36
C GLU A 133 -3.13 -5.33 12.28
N ILE A 134 -4.32 -4.96 12.72
CA ILE A 134 -5.37 -4.44 11.87
C ILE A 134 -5.23 -2.92 11.81
N THR A 135 -4.96 -2.41 10.61
CA THR A 135 -4.96 -0.98 10.31
C THR A 135 -6.25 -0.67 9.56
N GLY A 136 -7.12 0.17 10.14
CA GLY A 136 -8.37 0.60 9.53
C GLY A 136 -9.64 0.01 10.13
N ASP A 137 -10.77 0.65 9.81
CA ASP A 137 -12.09 0.31 10.34
C ASP A 137 -12.54 -1.08 9.86
N LYS A 138 -13.07 -1.92 10.78
CA LYS A 138 -13.50 -3.32 10.54
C LYS A 138 -14.69 -3.45 9.57
N THR A 139 -15.08 -2.38 8.88
CA THR A 139 -16.35 -2.22 8.16
C THR A 139 -16.23 -2.40 6.65
N PHE A 140 -15.02 -2.35 6.08
CA PHE A 140 -14.82 -2.55 4.63
C PHE A 140 -14.84 -4.03 4.19
N SER A 141 -14.87 -4.98 5.14
CA SER A 141 -15.03 -6.41 4.85
C SER A 141 -16.49 -6.82 4.58
N ASN A 142 -17.45 -5.89 4.59
CA ASN A 142 -18.83 -6.19 4.20
C ASN A 142 -19.09 -5.78 2.76
N GLY A 143 -18.85 -6.71 1.83
CA GLY A 143 -19.55 -6.71 0.56
C GLY A 143 -19.11 -7.82 -0.40
N PRO A 144 -20.04 -8.46 -1.13
CA PRO A 144 -21.47 -8.69 -0.85
C PRO A 144 -21.73 -9.91 0.06
#